data_AF-A0A9D4PMX8-F1
#
_entry.id   AF-A0A9D4PMX8-F1
#
_cell.length_a   1.000
_cell.length_b   1.000
_cell.length_c   1.000
_cell.angle_alpha   90.00
_cell.angle_beta   90.00
_cell.angle_gamma   90.00
#
_symmetry.space_group_name_H-M   'P 1'
#
loop_
_entity.id
_entity.type
_entity.pdbx_description
1 polymer ?
#
loop_
_entity_poly.entity_id
_entity_poly.type
_entity_poly.pdbx_seq_one_letter_code
_entity_poly.pdbx_strand_id
1 'polypeptide(L)'
;MASLSRNSESTSMSDITDGSQYRASRNKVGMAAHDLTVTVNSDGSPVFKSSKYSIWPVQTTLDQLPPLLRWKNVMMPLLWYGNEHPNMTLLLEAFVVQLQKLNARGISWTFNNNQICSKVYCICCCADSPARAAMQHMIQFNGYYGCSWCYHPGNNIDDAFNKYVAEKPNEVPGAECLKKMNRLIAELLKDLNK
;
A
#
# COMPACT_ATOMS: atom_id res chain seq x y z
N MET A 1 -3.14 25.08 -16.47
CA MET A 1 -2.27 23.95 -16.08
C MET A 1 -2.21 23.92 -14.56
N ALA A 2 -2.48 22.78 -13.93
CA ALA A 2 -2.32 22.66 -12.48
C ALA A 2 -0.83 22.47 -12.15
N SER A 3 -0.31 23.29 -11.24
CA SER A 3 1.08 23.20 -10.77
C SER A 3 1.17 22.18 -9.63
N LEU A 4 2.18 21.31 -9.65
CA LEU A 4 2.52 20.40 -8.56
C LEU A 4 3.32 21.16 -7.47
N SER A 5 2.78 22.24 -6.91
CA SER A 5 3.43 22.99 -5.83
C SER A 5 2.99 22.46 -4.47
N ARG A 6 3.95 22.05 -3.64
CA ARG A 6 3.70 21.71 -2.22
C ARG A 6 3.59 22.97 -1.40
N ASN A 7 2.57 23.08 -0.55
CA ASN A 7 2.46 24.19 0.39
C ASN A 7 3.32 23.88 1.61
N SER A 8 4.53 24.45 1.70
CA SER A 8 5.49 24.11 2.76
C SER A 8 5.28 24.86 4.08
N GLU A 9 4.31 25.77 4.16
CA GLU A 9 4.24 26.79 5.23
C GLU A 9 2.98 26.78 6.11
N SER A 10 1.98 25.93 5.84
CA SER A 10 0.78 25.89 6.69
C SER A 10 0.93 24.89 7.85
N THR A 11 0.63 25.33 9.08
CA THR A 11 0.53 24.47 10.27
C THR A 11 -0.65 23.49 10.22
N SER A 12 -1.58 23.66 9.28
CA SER A 12 -2.71 22.78 9.05
C SER A 12 -2.34 21.60 8.13
N MET A 13 -2.66 20.37 8.54
CA MET A 13 -2.62 19.21 7.66
C MET A 13 -3.81 19.26 6.70
N SER A 14 -3.56 19.35 5.40
CA SER A 14 -4.60 19.45 4.37
C SER A 14 -4.59 18.27 3.39
N ASP A 15 -3.45 17.62 3.22
CA ASP A 15 -3.28 16.51 2.29
C ASP A 15 -2.29 15.45 2.81
N ILE A 16 -2.24 14.30 2.15
CA ILE A 16 -1.32 13.19 2.50
C ILE A 16 0.14 13.64 2.52
N THR A 17 0.51 14.58 1.64
CA THR A 17 1.88 15.11 1.54
C THR A 17 2.27 16.01 2.72
N ASP A 18 1.28 16.47 3.50
CA ASP A 18 1.47 17.23 4.74
C ASP A 18 1.62 16.31 5.97
N GLY A 19 1.51 15.00 5.80
CA GLY A 19 1.62 14.03 6.88
C GLY A 19 3.04 13.95 7.44
N SER A 20 3.17 13.89 8.77
CA SER A 20 4.47 13.69 9.43
C SER A 20 5.14 12.38 8.99
N GLN A 21 4.38 11.29 8.88
CA GLN A 21 4.87 9.99 8.42
C GLN A 21 5.29 9.98 6.94
N TYR A 22 4.56 10.73 6.11
CA TYR A 22 4.92 10.94 4.72
C TYR A 22 6.28 11.62 4.61
N ARG A 23 6.47 12.76 5.30
CA ARG A 23 7.73 13.49 5.33
C ARG A 23 8.88 12.66 5.89
N ALA A 24 8.63 11.92 6.98
CA ALA A 24 9.61 11.03 7.57
C ALA A 24 10.05 9.93 6.59
N SER A 25 9.11 9.31 5.88
CA SER A 25 9.39 8.29 4.86
C SER A 25 10.24 8.85 3.72
N ARG A 26 9.91 10.04 3.22
CA ARG A 26 10.72 10.71 2.18
C ARG A 26 12.16 10.97 2.62
N ASN A 27 12.32 11.48 3.84
CA ASN A 27 13.65 11.78 4.39
C ASN A 27 14.46 10.49 4.62
N LYS A 28 13.81 9.44 5.14
CA LYS A 28 14.45 8.14 5.44
C LYS A 28 15.08 7.50 4.20
N VAL A 29 14.43 7.61 3.05
CA VAL A 29 14.90 7.03 1.78
C VAL A 29 15.61 8.04 0.87
N GLY A 30 15.89 9.26 1.36
CA GLY A 30 16.66 10.27 0.63
C GLY A 30 15.98 10.76 -0.66
N MET A 31 14.66 10.87 -0.68
CA MET A 31 13.91 11.27 -1.88
C MET A 31 14.26 12.70 -2.29
N ALA A 32 14.51 12.90 -3.59
CA ALA A 32 14.73 14.22 -4.16
C ALA A 32 13.47 15.08 -4.05
N ALA A 33 13.62 16.40 -4.21
CA ALA A 33 12.49 17.32 -4.12
C ALA A 33 11.36 16.94 -5.08
N HIS A 34 11.69 16.62 -6.33
CA HIS A 34 10.69 16.31 -7.36
C HIS A 34 10.35 14.82 -7.49
N ASP A 35 10.89 13.96 -6.63
CA ASP A 35 10.51 12.54 -6.63
C ASP A 35 9.03 12.37 -6.28
N LEU A 36 8.41 11.44 -6.98
CA LEU A 36 6.98 11.20 -6.96
C LEU A 36 6.65 10.04 -6.01
N THR A 37 5.49 10.11 -5.38
CA THR A 37 4.96 9.01 -4.57
C THR A 37 3.60 8.60 -5.07
N VAL A 38 3.33 7.30 -4.97
CA VAL A 38 2.03 6.73 -5.32
C VAL A 38 1.40 6.02 -4.13
N THR A 39 0.08 6.14 -4.06
CA THR A 39 -0.78 5.31 -3.21
C THR A 39 -1.42 4.22 -4.07
N VAL A 40 -1.22 2.97 -3.68
CA VAL A 40 -1.77 1.79 -4.37
C VAL A 40 -3.11 1.42 -3.73
N ASN A 41 -4.08 1.03 -4.55
CA ASN A 41 -5.30 0.37 -4.12
C ASN A 41 -5.48 -0.95 -4.87
N SER A 42 -5.98 -1.97 -4.21
CA SER A 42 -6.30 -3.23 -4.87
C SER A 42 -7.47 -3.93 -4.18
N ASP A 43 -8.39 -4.43 -5.01
CA ASP A 43 -9.60 -5.12 -4.57
C ASP A 43 -10.07 -6.06 -5.69
N GLY A 44 -10.87 -7.06 -5.36
CA GLY A 44 -11.44 -8.03 -6.28
C GLY A 44 -12.94 -7.83 -6.46
N SER A 45 -13.45 -7.94 -7.68
CA SER A 45 -14.88 -7.86 -7.95
C SER A 45 -15.35 -8.97 -8.90
N PRO A 46 -16.47 -9.65 -8.61
CA PRO A 46 -17.06 -10.61 -9.52
C PRO A 46 -17.59 -9.89 -10.77
N VAL A 47 -17.31 -10.45 -11.95
CA VAL A 47 -17.76 -9.86 -13.22
C VAL A 47 -19.18 -10.27 -13.55
N PHE A 48 -19.57 -11.49 -13.18
CA PHE A 48 -20.89 -12.05 -13.45
C PHE A 48 -21.49 -12.61 -12.17
N LYS A 49 -22.83 -12.57 -12.07
CA LYS A 49 -23.57 -13.07 -10.90
C LYS A 49 -23.48 -14.59 -10.73
N SER A 50 -23.25 -15.32 -11.81
CA SER A 50 -23.35 -16.79 -11.87
C SER A 50 -22.07 -17.49 -12.33
N SER A 51 -20.99 -16.75 -12.60
CA SER A 51 -19.71 -17.33 -12.97
C SER A 51 -18.64 -16.98 -11.93
N LYS A 52 -17.61 -17.81 -11.86
CA LYS A 52 -16.48 -17.59 -10.95
C LYS A 52 -15.52 -16.50 -11.46
N TYR A 53 -15.80 -15.87 -12.60
CA TYR A 53 -14.91 -14.88 -13.18
C TYR A 53 -14.82 -13.64 -12.30
N SER A 54 -13.60 -13.22 -12.03
CA SER A 54 -13.26 -12.05 -11.23
C SER A 54 -12.36 -11.11 -12.01
N ILE A 55 -12.54 -9.83 -11.75
CA ILE A 55 -11.61 -8.78 -12.11
C ILE A 55 -10.90 -8.32 -10.85
N TRP A 56 -9.57 -8.17 -10.94
CA TRP A 56 -8.76 -7.67 -9.83
C TRP A 56 -7.84 -6.54 -10.33
N PRO A 57 -8.26 -5.26 -10.19
CA PRO A 57 -7.41 -4.14 -10.52
C PRO A 57 -6.34 -3.90 -9.46
N VAL A 58 -5.17 -3.46 -9.92
CA VAL A 58 -4.21 -2.71 -9.10
C VAL A 58 -4.27 -1.28 -9.60
N GLN A 59 -4.79 -0.39 -8.75
CA GLN A 59 -4.97 1.02 -9.03
C GLN A 59 -3.88 1.83 -8.31
N THR A 60 -3.50 2.95 -8.89
CA THR A 60 -2.51 3.86 -8.31
C THR A 60 -2.94 5.30 -8.48
N THR A 61 -2.68 6.11 -7.46
CA THR A 61 -2.86 7.57 -7.52
C THR A 61 -1.55 8.28 -7.25
N LEU A 62 -1.35 9.44 -7.89
CA LEU A 62 -0.17 10.27 -7.67
C LEU A 62 -0.42 11.22 -6.49
N ASP A 63 0.37 11.09 -5.42
CA ASP A 63 0.11 11.83 -4.19
C ASP A 63 0.39 13.34 -4.34
N GLN A 64 1.20 13.75 -5.32
CA GLN A 64 1.49 15.16 -5.57
C GLN A 64 0.34 15.91 -6.26
N LEU A 65 -0.66 15.20 -6.79
CA LEU A 65 -1.83 15.86 -7.38
C LEU A 65 -2.76 16.35 -6.26
N PRO A 66 -3.31 17.58 -6.35
CA PRO A 66 -4.37 18.02 -5.47
C PRO A 66 -5.55 17.03 -5.45
N PRO A 67 -6.29 16.88 -4.33
CA PRO A 67 -7.29 15.82 -4.16
C PRO A 67 -8.27 15.67 -5.34
N LEU A 68 -8.85 16.77 -5.84
CA LEU A 68 -9.78 16.72 -6.96
C LEU A 68 -9.15 16.21 -8.26
N LEU A 69 -7.89 16.52 -8.52
CA LEU A 69 -7.17 16.01 -9.67
C LEU A 69 -6.71 14.58 -9.45
N ARG A 70 -6.29 14.23 -8.23
CA ARG A 70 -5.91 12.86 -7.86
C ARG A 70 -7.04 11.87 -8.16
N TRP A 71 -8.27 12.17 -7.75
CA TRP A 71 -9.44 11.32 -7.99
C TRP A 71 -9.88 11.25 -9.45
N LYS A 72 -9.58 12.28 -10.26
CA LYS A 72 -9.84 12.27 -11.71
C LYS A 72 -8.76 11.57 -12.52
N ASN A 73 -7.60 11.31 -11.92
CA ASN A 73 -6.42 10.75 -12.59
C ASN A 73 -5.95 9.47 -11.86
N VAL A 74 -6.89 8.62 -11.47
CA VAL A 74 -6.58 7.27 -10.99
C VAL A 74 -6.08 6.44 -12.15
N MET A 75 -4.90 5.84 -11.99
CA MET A 75 -4.29 4.96 -12.98
C MET A 75 -4.55 3.51 -12.59
N MET A 76 -4.60 2.61 -13.57
CA MET A 76 -4.74 1.17 -13.36
C MET A 76 -3.59 0.46 -14.09
N PRO A 77 -2.37 0.47 -13.51
CA PRO A 77 -1.19 -0.12 -14.15
C PRO A 77 -1.29 -1.63 -14.37
N LEU A 78 -2.19 -2.32 -13.65
CA LEU A 78 -2.38 -3.75 -13.80
C LEU A 78 -3.85 -4.13 -13.61
N LEU A 79 -4.33 -5.05 -14.44
CA LEU A 79 -5.67 -5.62 -14.37
C LEU A 79 -5.59 -7.14 -14.53
N TRP A 80 -6.08 -7.89 -13.55
CA TRP A 80 -6.35 -9.32 -13.71
C TRP A 80 -7.78 -9.55 -14.18
N TYR A 81 -7.95 -10.53 -15.07
CA TYR A 81 -9.23 -11.12 -15.43
C TYR A 81 -9.05 -12.63 -15.52
N GLY A 82 -9.80 -13.37 -14.72
CA GLY A 82 -9.69 -14.83 -14.68
C GLY A 82 -10.92 -15.48 -14.08
N ASN A 83 -11.07 -16.79 -14.31
CA ASN A 83 -12.13 -17.61 -13.74
C ASN A 83 -11.99 -17.84 -12.23
N GLU A 84 -10.89 -17.36 -11.64
CA GLU A 84 -10.56 -17.41 -10.22
C GLU A 84 -9.85 -16.11 -9.82
N HIS A 85 -9.73 -15.89 -8.52
CA HIS A 85 -8.90 -14.82 -7.98
C HIS A 85 -7.44 -14.99 -8.44
N PRO A 86 -6.68 -13.90 -8.62
CA PRO A 86 -5.30 -14.00 -9.06
C PRO A 86 -4.46 -14.78 -8.06
N ASN A 87 -3.44 -15.47 -8.58
CA ASN A 87 -2.27 -15.75 -7.77
C ASN A 87 -1.66 -14.39 -7.37
N MET A 88 -1.86 -13.99 -6.11
CA MET A 88 -1.45 -12.67 -5.63
C MET A 88 0.04 -12.44 -5.72
N THR A 89 0.86 -13.48 -5.52
CA THR A 89 2.30 -13.39 -5.67
C THR A 89 2.65 -12.98 -7.10
N LEU A 90 2.11 -13.67 -8.10
CA LEU A 90 2.34 -13.35 -9.51
C LEU A 90 1.87 -11.93 -9.87
N LEU A 91 0.68 -11.55 -9.39
CA LEU A 91 0.08 -10.24 -9.64
C LEU A 91 0.96 -9.11 -9.08
N LEU A 92 1.38 -9.25 -7.82
CA LEU A 92 2.16 -8.24 -7.12
C LEU A 92 3.60 -8.21 -7.59
N GLU A 93 4.20 -9.35 -7.95
CA GLU A 93 5.52 -9.40 -8.59
C GLU A 93 5.52 -8.61 -9.89
N ALA A 94 4.51 -8.81 -10.75
CA ALA A 94 4.38 -8.07 -12.00
C ALA A 94 4.29 -6.55 -11.75
N PHE A 95 3.55 -6.12 -10.72
CA PHE A 95 3.47 -4.72 -10.31
C PHE A 95 4.80 -4.18 -9.75
N VAL A 96 5.43 -4.91 -8.82
CA VAL A 96 6.67 -4.51 -8.16
C VAL A 96 7.83 -4.39 -9.15
N VAL A 97 7.93 -5.29 -10.13
CA VAL A 97 8.97 -5.20 -11.18
C VAL A 97 8.86 -3.89 -11.97
N GLN A 98 7.64 -3.43 -12.28
CA GLN A 98 7.47 -2.15 -12.97
C GLN A 98 7.78 -0.98 -12.06
N LEU A 99 7.35 -1.03 -10.79
CA LEU A 99 7.65 0.00 -9.81
C LEU A 99 9.16 0.13 -9.54
N GLN A 100 9.89 -0.99 -9.46
CA GLN A 100 11.35 -1.01 -9.31
C GLN A 100 12.04 -0.33 -10.51
N LYS A 101 11.56 -0.56 -11.74
CA LYS A 101 12.08 0.15 -12.92
C LYS A 101 11.87 1.66 -12.82
N LEU A 102 10.68 2.09 -12.38
CA LEU A 102 10.37 3.52 -12.19
C LEU A 102 11.18 4.13 -11.03
N ASN A 103 11.47 3.35 -9.99
CA ASN A 103 12.31 3.79 -8.89
C ASN A 103 13.78 3.92 -9.31
N ALA A 104 14.29 2.98 -10.11
CA ALA A 104 15.67 2.97 -10.58
C ALA A 104 15.95 4.02 -11.67
N ARG A 105 15.08 4.09 -12.69
CA ARG A 105 15.29 4.92 -13.87
C ARG A 105 14.65 6.31 -13.77
N GLY A 106 13.56 6.43 -13.01
CA GLY A 106 12.74 7.62 -12.96
C GLY A 106 11.91 7.87 -14.23
N ILE A 107 11.18 8.98 -14.21
CA ILE A 107 10.39 9.52 -15.31
C ILE A 107 10.92 10.91 -15.62
N SER A 108 11.29 11.16 -16.87
CA SER A 108 11.71 12.48 -17.34
C SER A 108 10.50 13.34 -17.73
N TRP A 109 10.44 14.56 -17.22
CA TRP A 109 9.40 15.53 -17.52
C TRP A 109 9.94 16.96 -17.42
N THR A 110 9.20 17.92 -17.97
CA THR A 110 9.60 19.32 -17.99
C THR A 110 8.77 20.14 -17.01
N PHE A 111 9.45 20.95 -16.19
CA PHE A 111 8.82 21.90 -15.27
C PHE A 111 9.54 23.23 -15.35
N ASN A 112 8.82 24.32 -15.63
CA ASN A 112 9.40 25.65 -15.79
C ASN A 112 10.65 25.65 -16.70
N ASN A 113 10.55 24.97 -17.86
CA ASN A 113 11.62 24.78 -18.84
C ASN A 113 12.86 23.99 -18.36
N ASN A 114 12.84 23.46 -17.14
CA ASN A 114 13.88 22.56 -16.64
C ASN A 114 13.49 21.10 -16.88
N GLN A 115 14.45 20.30 -17.34
CA GLN A 115 14.29 18.85 -17.38
C GLN A 115 14.48 18.29 -15.98
N ILE A 116 13.49 17.53 -15.52
CA ILE A 116 13.48 16.86 -14.23
C ILE A 116 13.35 15.37 -14.49
N CYS A 117 14.18 14.56 -13.82
CA CYS A 117 13.98 13.12 -13.74
C CYS A 117 13.52 12.78 -12.32
N SER A 118 12.29 12.30 -12.20
CA SER A 118 11.68 11.96 -10.91
C SER A 118 11.61 10.47 -10.72
N LYS A 119 12.18 9.96 -9.63
CA LYS A 119 11.98 8.57 -9.22
C LYS A 119 10.60 8.41 -8.60
N VAL A 120 10.03 7.21 -8.73
CA VAL A 120 8.70 6.88 -8.20
C VAL A 120 8.84 5.93 -7.02
N TYR A 121 8.09 6.19 -5.95
CA TYR A 121 8.06 5.38 -4.73
C TYR A 121 6.62 5.03 -4.37
N CYS A 122 6.38 3.80 -3.94
CA CYS A 122 5.11 3.43 -3.32
C CYS A 122 5.24 3.60 -1.81
N ILE A 123 4.40 4.46 -1.23
CA ILE A 123 4.45 4.77 0.20
C ILE A 123 3.26 4.22 0.99
N CYS A 124 2.17 3.89 0.30
CA CYS A 124 0.92 3.48 0.92
C CYS A 124 0.21 2.45 0.03
N CYS A 125 -0.40 1.47 0.68
CA CYS A 125 -1.32 0.53 0.07
C CYS A 125 -2.64 0.51 0.85
N CYS A 126 -3.71 0.90 0.18
CA CYS A 126 -5.08 0.81 0.65
C CYS A 126 -5.68 -0.49 0.13
N ALA A 127 -6.21 -1.31 1.03
CA ALA A 127 -6.90 -2.55 0.69
C ALA A 127 -7.87 -2.85 1.83
N ASP A 128 -9.03 -3.42 1.51
CA ASP A 128 -9.93 -3.94 2.53
C ASP A 128 -9.31 -5.19 3.21
N SER A 129 -9.94 -5.70 4.26
CA SER A 129 -9.34 -6.81 5.04
C SER A 129 -9.15 -8.09 4.22
N PRO A 130 -10.13 -8.57 3.41
CA PRO A 130 -9.93 -9.70 2.50
C PRO A 130 -8.80 -9.52 1.48
N ALA A 131 -8.77 -8.39 0.76
CA ALA A 131 -7.75 -8.13 -0.25
C ALA A 131 -6.37 -8.01 0.40
N ARG A 132 -6.28 -7.32 1.54
CA ARG A 132 -5.03 -7.18 2.31
C ARG A 132 -4.48 -8.53 2.75
N ALA A 133 -5.33 -9.42 3.26
CA ALA A 133 -4.90 -10.77 3.64
C ALA A 133 -4.35 -11.53 2.43
N ALA A 134 -5.03 -11.48 1.29
CA ALA A 134 -4.56 -12.10 0.06
C ALA A 134 -3.21 -11.53 -0.41
N MET A 135 -3.05 -10.21 -0.38
CA MET A 135 -1.82 -9.51 -0.77
C MET A 135 -0.64 -9.78 0.16
N GLN A 136 -0.90 -9.96 1.47
CA GLN A 136 0.11 -10.27 2.48
C GLN A 136 0.40 -11.77 2.60
N HIS A 137 -0.29 -12.62 1.83
CA HIS A 137 -0.26 -14.07 1.98
C HIS A 137 -0.62 -14.51 3.42
N MET A 138 -1.62 -13.85 4.00
CA MET A 138 -2.14 -14.09 5.34
C MET A 138 -3.51 -14.76 5.29
N ILE A 139 -3.88 -15.39 6.40
CA ILE A 139 -5.25 -15.87 6.61
C ILE A 139 -6.17 -14.65 6.74
N GLN A 140 -7.39 -14.77 6.23
CA GLN A 140 -8.40 -13.71 6.32
C GLN A 140 -8.75 -13.36 7.78
N PHE A 141 -9.40 -12.21 7.95
CA PHE A 141 -9.75 -11.64 9.27
C PHE A 141 -10.58 -12.56 10.18
N ASN A 142 -11.25 -13.57 9.61
CA ASN A 142 -12.03 -14.60 10.30
C ASN A 142 -11.21 -15.84 10.73
N GLY A 143 -9.92 -15.89 10.39
CA GLY A 143 -9.00 -16.93 10.84
C GLY A 143 -8.52 -16.73 12.27
N TYR A 144 -7.97 -17.79 12.87
CA TYR A 144 -7.48 -17.76 14.25
C TYR A 144 -6.38 -16.71 14.44
N TYR A 145 -5.51 -16.48 13.45
CA TYR A 145 -4.53 -15.39 13.43
C TYR A 145 -4.80 -14.43 12.25
N GLY A 146 -6.05 -13.97 12.11
CA GLY A 146 -6.50 -13.18 10.96
C GLY A 146 -6.10 -11.71 10.95
N CYS A 147 -5.45 -11.19 12.00
CA CYS A 147 -5.16 -9.77 12.11
C CYS A 147 -3.94 -9.41 11.27
N SER A 148 -4.11 -8.52 10.29
CA SER A 148 -3.03 -8.05 9.41
C SER A 148 -1.92 -7.24 10.11
N TRP A 149 -2.09 -6.93 11.40
CA TRP A 149 -1.21 -6.05 12.17
C TRP A 149 -0.56 -6.72 13.37
N CYS A 150 -1.15 -7.78 13.90
CA CYS A 150 -0.65 -8.48 15.08
C CYS A 150 -0.98 -9.98 15.03
N TYR A 151 -0.35 -10.76 15.90
CA TYR A 151 -0.62 -12.20 16.04
C TYR A 151 -1.59 -12.53 17.17
N HIS A 152 -2.46 -11.59 17.55
CA HIS A 152 -3.44 -11.86 18.60
C HIS A 152 -4.41 -12.95 18.11
N PRO A 153 -4.57 -14.06 18.85
CA PRO A 153 -5.47 -15.13 18.46
C PRO A 153 -6.93 -14.66 18.58
N GLY A 154 -7.76 -15.01 17.61
CA GLY A 154 -9.21 -14.87 17.72
C GLY A 154 -9.82 -16.02 18.53
N ASN A 155 -10.94 -15.76 19.20
CA ASN A 155 -11.69 -16.77 19.94
C ASN A 155 -12.98 -17.12 19.20
N ASN A 156 -13.34 -18.41 19.15
CA ASN A 156 -14.66 -18.83 18.69
C ASN A 156 -15.66 -18.51 19.81
N ILE A 157 -16.70 -17.75 19.48
CA ILE A 157 -17.77 -17.38 20.41
C ILE A 157 -19.07 -17.85 19.76
N ASP A 158 -19.81 -18.73 20.43
CA ASP A 158 -21.15 -19.21 20.04
C ASP A 158 -21.23 -19.76 18.60
N ASP A 159 -20.30 -20.64 18.21
CA ASP A 159 -20.17 -21.22 16.85
C ASP A 159 -20.04 -20.19 15.70
N ALA A 160 -19.90 -18.90 16.03
CA ALA A 160 -19.58 -17.85 15.09
C ALA A 160 -18.04 -17.70 14.97
N PHE A 161 -17.61 -17.32 13.77
CA PHE A 161 -16.21 -17.11 13.38
C PHE A 161 -15.34 -16.43 14.45
N ASN A 162 -14.02 -16.69 14.40
CA ASN A 162 -13.03 -16.12 15.32
C ASN A 162 -13.22 -14.60 15.50
N LYS A 163 -13.55 -14.16 16.72
CA LYS A 163 -13.69 -12.75 17.12
C LYS A 163 -12.53 -12.35 18.02
N TYR A 164 -12.08 -11.10 17.90
CA TYR A 164 -11.13 -10.50 18.82
C TYR A 164 -11.86 -10.10 20.10
N VAL A 165 -11.48 -10.72 21.23
CA VAL A 165 -11.98 -10.32 22.54
C VAL A 165 -11.00 -9.29 23.08
N ALA A 166 -11.47 -8.10 23.42
CA ALA A 166 -10.63 -7.10 24.06
C ALA A 166 -10.22 -7.61 25.46
N GLU A 167 -9.03 -8.18 25.58
CA GLU A 167 -8.46 -8.54 26.87
C GLU A 167 -8.09 -7.27 27.66
N LYS A 168 -8.15 -7.36 28.99
CA LYS A 168 -7.82 -6.23 29.88
C LYS A 168 -6.37 -5.76 29.62
N PRO A 169 -6.05 -4.47 29.81
CA PRO A 169 -4.85 -3.82 29.25
C PRO A 169 -3.47 -4.34 29.71
N ASN A 170 -3.38 -5.40 30.51
CA ASN A 170 -2.16 -5.78 31.21
C ASN A 170 -1.50 -7.09 30.74
N GLU A 171 -2.00 -7.77 29.71
CA GLU A 171 -1.38 -9.02 29.23
C GLU A 171 -1.34 -9.16 27.70
N VAL A 172 -0.87 -8.14 26.97
CA VAL A 172 -0.52 -8.33 25.55
C VAL A 172 0.96 -8.04 25.33
N PRO A 173 1.76 -9.02 24.85
CA PRO A 173 3.17 -8.80 24.47
C PRO A 173 3.26 -8.07 23.12
N GLY A 174 2.62 -6.91 23.00
CA GLY A 174 2.64 -6.07 21.80
C GLY A 174 4.04 -5.49 21.52
N ALA A 175 4.79 -5.18 22.58
CA ALA A 175 6.14 -4.62 22.47
C ALA A 175 7.17 -5.63 21.93
N GLU A 176 6.98 -6.93 22.17
CA GLU A 176 7.88 -7.97 21.68
C GLU A 176 7.54 -8.39 20.23
N CYS A 177 6.26 -8.38 19.88
CA CYS A 177 5.79 -8.63 18.52
C CYS A 177 6.24 -7.53 17.53
N LEU A 178 6.16 -6.24 17.92
CA LEU A 178 6.63 -5.14 17.07
C LEU A 178 8.14 -5.23 16.81
N LYS A 179 8.92 -5.67 17.80
CA LYS A 179 10.37 -5.92 17.66
C LYS A 179 10.66 -7.06 16.69
N LYS A 180 9.87 -8.14 16.73
CA LYS A 180 10.03 -9.30 15.84
C LYS A 180 9.66 -8.98 14.38
N MET A 181 8.60 -8.20 14.18
CA MET A 181 8.18 -7.74 12.85
C MET A 181 9.16 -6.73 12.24
N ASN A 182 9.65 -5.76 13.03
CA ASN A 182 10.69 -4.82 12.59
C ASN A 182 11.99 -5.53 12.21
N ARG A 183 12.32 -6.65 12.87
CA ARG A 183 13.47 -7.50 12.54
C ARG A 183 13.28 -8.23 11.20
N LEU A 184 12.13 -8.86 10.98
CA LEU A 184 11.79 -9.53 9.71
C LEU A 184 11.75 -8.57 8.53
N ILE A 185 11.16 -7.38 8.72
CA ILE A 185 11.15 -6.33 7.69
C ILE A 185 12.58 -5.83 7.41
N ALA A 186 13.41 -5.65 8.45
CA ALA A 186 14.82 -5.25 8.26
C ALA A 186 15.66 -6.34 7.56
N GLU A 187 15.33 -7.61 7.74
CA GLU A 187 15.95 -8.74 7.04
C GLU A 187 15.51 -8.78 5.56
N LEU A 188 14.22 -8.63 5.26
CA LEU A 188 13.70 -8.53 3.89
C LEU A 188 14.23 -7.31 3.12
N LEU A 189 14.42 -6.17 3.81
CA LEU A 189 14.98 -4.96 3.21
C LEU A 189 16.50 -5.05 2.95
N LYS A 190 17.23 -5.94 3.64
CA LYS A 190 18.65 -6.20 3.36
C LYS A 190 18.84 -6.97 2.07
N ASP A 191 17.90 -7.84 1.72
CA ASP A 191 17.95 -8.63 0.49
C ASP A 191 17.49 -7.83 -0.74
N LEU A 192 16.80 -6.70 -0.53
CA LEU A 192 16.43 -5.75 -1.59
C LEU A 192 17.53 -4.74 -1.96
N ASN A 193 18.64 -4.71 -1.22
CA ASN A 193 19.79 -3.83 -1.45
C ASN A 193 21.04 -4.59 -1.94
N LYS A 194 20.87 -5.81 -2.48
CA LYS A 194 21.92 -6.56 -3.18
C LYS A 194 21.70 -6.55 -4.69
#